data_AF-A0A4U5MF69-F1
#
_entry.id   AF-A0A4U5MF69-F1
#
_cell.length_a   1.000
_cell.length_b   1.000
_cell.length_c   1.000
_cell.angle_alpha   90.00
_cell.angle_beta   90.00
_cell.angle_gamma   90.00
#
_symmetry.space_group_name_H-M   'P 1'
#
loop_
_entity.id
_entity.type
_entity.pdbx_description
1 polymer ?
#
loop_
_entity_poly.entity_id
_entity_poly.type
_entity_poly.pdbx_seq_one_letter_code
_entity_poly.pdbx_strand_id
1 'polypeptide(L)'
;MMASLQSALGGPANGQPMRRGLRKQSPGDDARFKVGSCDELVERLETMNLNVDLSARELAKFLVVNLEQLNDEEMDRVADVLCNSAVEHGNVYCVVDLVLNAIKNVRFQDACAASLSNSMTEYFTQEEKPKPVDEESETEEEVKPELRPMHPNLPEFLANLLVANYPRPYHRAIDASNVILFTIVSFVKGWLEVLTQSREQQSKDEEDDEEDPEAAKTLERSALALVDLCNAAQRRLWLKFPELTDEIYLESKRTITESTRLSSKLKKSLLEVLFMMNSWPKAGVTNRASVQTQTC
;
A
#
# COMPACT_ATOMS: atom_id res chain seq x y z
N MET A 1 -5.75 52.98 -26.91
CA MET A 1 -6.50 53.90 -26.03
C MET A 1 -7.87 53.27 -25.81
N MET A 2 -8.05 52.34 -24.86
CA MET A 2 -8.32 52.55 -23.42
C MET A 2 -9.50 53.50 -23.16
N ALA A 3 -10.67 52.95 -22.81
CA ALA A 3 -11.46 53.28 -21.61
C ALA A 3 -12.91 52.75 -21.71
N SER A 4 -13.13 51.61 -21.06
CA SER A 4 -14.25 51.21 -20.22
C SER A 4 -15.59 51.96 -20.27
N LEU A 5 -16.60 51.29 -20.81
CA LEU A 5 -18.02 51.48 -20.49
C LEU A 5 -18.36 50.67 -19.22
N GLN A 6 -18.46 51.36 -18.08
CA GLN A 6 -19.12 50.84 -16.88
C GLN A 6 -20.61 51.23 -16.90
N SER A 7 -21.44 50.36 -16.31
CA SER A 7 -22.81 50.60 -15.85
C SER A 7 -23.94 50.39 -16.86
N ALA A 8 -24.41 49.14 -16.97
CA ALA A 8 -25.84 48.80 -16.96
C ALA A 8 -25.95 47.28 -17.08
N LEU A 9 -26.33 46.61 -15.98
CA LEU A 9 -27.15 45.40 -15.91
C LEU A 9 -27.02 44.86 -14.47
N GLY A 10 -27.89 45.37 -13.60
CA GLY A 10 -28.10 44.81 -12.28
C GLY A 10 -28.69 43.40 -12.39
N GLY A 11 -27.93 42.40 -11.97
CA GLY A 11 -28.42 41.06 -11.65
C GLY A 11 -28.59 40.92 -10.13
N PRO A 12 -29.56 40.13 -9.65
CA PRO A 12 -29.88 40.04 -8.23
C PRO A 12 -28.71 39.45 -7.43
N ALA A 13 -28.35 40.18 -6.37
CA ALA A 13 -27.45 39.71 -5.34
C ALA A 13 -28.11 38.62 -4.48
N ASN A 14 -27.26 37.72 -3.98
CA ASN A 14 -27.47 36.82 -2.83
C ASN A 14 -28.15 35.48 -3.10
N GLY A 15 -27.41 34.59 -3.74
CA GLY A 15 -27.47 33.14 -3.50
C GLY A 15 -26.09 32.62 -3.10
N GLN A 16 -25.60 32.98 -1.90
CA GLN A 16 -24.41 32.31 -1.37
C GLN A 16 -24.77 30.84 -1.07
N PRO A 17 -23.99 29.85 -1.55
CA PRO A 17 -24.15 28.50 -1.08
C PRO A 17 -23.84 28.51 0.41
N MET A 18 -24.82 28.12 1.24
CA MET A 18 -24.62 27.93 2.67
C MET A 18 -23.37 27.07 2.86
N ARG A 19 -22.31 27.67 3.41
CA ARG A 19 -21.24 26.92 4.06
C ARG A 19 -21.93 26.06 5.11
N ARG A 20 -22.06 24.75 4.84
CA ARG A 20 -22.37 23.74 5.86
C ARG A 20 -21.39 23.99 7.00
N GLY A 21 -21.89 24.60 8.08
CA GLY A 21 -21.13 24.74 9.31
C GLY A 21 -20.66 23.36 9.72
N LEU A 22 -19.42 23.25 10.20
CA LEU A 22 -19.00 22.09 10.96
C LEU A 22 -20.04 21.89 12.06
N ARG A 23 -20.84 20.83 11.93
CA ARG A 23 -21.74 20.39 12.98
C ARG A 23 -20.83 20.10 14.18
N LYS A 24 -20.87 20.97 15.18
CA LYS A 24 -20.25 20.75 16.50
C LYS A 24 -20.74 19.37 16.94
N GLN A 25 -19.84 18.40 16.96
CA GLN A 25 -20.15 17.06 17.46
C GLN A 25 -20.49 17.22 18.94
N SER A 26 -21.64 16.69 19.33
CA SER A 26 -22.07 16.68 20.72
C SER A 26 -21.16 15.74 21.51
N PRO A 27 -20.63 16.16 22.68
CA PRO A 27 -19.76 15.33 23.53
C PRO A 27 -20.33 13.96 23.97
N GLY A 28 -21.64 13.74 23.77
CA GLY A 28 -22.31 12.48 24.11
C GLY A 28 -22.08 11.33 23.14
N ASP A 29 -21.60 11.58 21.92
CA ASP A 29 -21.40 10.51 20.92
C ASP A 29 -20.12 9.70 21.17
N ASP A 30 -19.13 10.24 21.87
CA ASP A 30 -17.83 9.57 22.08
C ASP A 30 -17.90 8.49 23.17
N ALA A 31 -18.85 8.62 24.10
CA ALA A 31 -19.02 7.66 25.20
C ALA A 31 -19.37 6.24 24.72
N ARG A 32 -20.08 6.12 23.59
CA ARG A 32 -20.45 4.82 22.99
C ARG A 32 -19.27 4.10 22.35
N PHE A 33 -18.16 4.79 22.14
CA PHE A 33 -16.96 4.29 21.48
C PHE A 33 -15.82 4.04 22.44
N LYS A 34 -15.96 4.38 23.72
CA LYS A 34 -14.95 4.05 24.73
C LYS A 34 -15.05 2.58 25.08
N VAL A 35 -13.92 1.89 25.05
CA VAL A 35 -13.80 0.52 25.57
C VAL A 35 -13.22 0.50 26.97
N GLY A 36 -13.49 -0.58 27.70
CA GLY A 36 -12.92 -0.81 29.02
C GLY A 36 -11.50 -1.39 28.98
N SER A 37 -11.10 -2.02 27.87
CA SER A 37 -9.80 -2.68 27.72
C SER A 37 -9.30 -2.69 26.27
N CYS A 38 -7.99 -2.87 26.09
CA CYS A 38 -7.39 -3.09 24.78
C CYS A 38 -7.90 -4.38 24.10
N ASP A 39 -8.15 -5.45 24.87
CA ASP A 39 -8.68 -6.70 24.32
C ASP A 39 -10.06 -6.49 23.66
N GLU A 40 -10.93 -5.63 24.22
CA GLU A 40 -12.22 -5.28 23.61
C GLU A 40 -12.04 -4.46 22.31
N LEU A 41 -11.02 -3.60 22.25
CA LEU A 41 -10.66 -2.87 21.03
C LEU A 41 -10.16 -3.83 19.95
N VAL A 42 -9.24 -4.73 20.30
CA VAL A 42 -8.67 -5.72 19.39
C VAL A 42 -9.75 -6.67 18.89
N GLU A 43 -10.57 -7.25 19.77
CA GLU A 43 -11.67 -8.14 19.38
C GLU A 43 -12.60 -7.44 18.39
N ARG A 44 -12.91 -6.16 18.62
CA ARG A 44 -13.77 -5.39 17.72
C ARG A 44 -13.10 -5.05 16.39
N LEU A 45 -11.79 -4.80 16.37
CA LEU A 45 -11.03 -4.66 15.13
C LEU A 45 -10.93 -5.98 14.38
N GLU A 46 -10.79 -7.11 15.05
CA GLU A 46 -10.81 -8.44 14.45
C GLU A 46 -12.19 -8.79 13.91
N THR A 47 -13.28 -8.33 14.54
CA THR A 47 -14.63 -8.52 13.98
C THR A 47 -14.83 -7.82 12.64
N MET A 48 -13.99 -6.84 12.28
CA MET A 48 -13.94 -6.25 10.93
C MET A 48 -13.58 -7.29 9.86
N ASN A 49 -12.80 -8.32 10.22
CA ASN A 49 -12.44 -9.40 9.32
C ASN A 49 -13.62 -10.35 9.05
N LEU A 50 -14.64 -10.32 9.90
CA LEU A 50 -15.76 -11.26 9.88
C LEU A 50 -17.11 -10.62 9.49
N ASN A 51 -17.33 -9.34 9.81
CA ASN A 51 -18.64 -8.68 9.69
C ASN A 51 -18.59 -7.33 8.94
N VAL A 52 -19.56 -7.13 8.04
CA VAL A 52 -19.72 -5.94 7.18
C VAL A 52 -20.47 -4.78 7.88
N ASP A 53 -21.00 -5.00 9.08
CA ASP A 53 -21.97 -4.10 9.70
C ASP A 53 -21.38 -2.82 10.33
N LEU A 54 -20.06 -2.75 10.53
CA LEU A 54 -19.39 -1.57 11.06
C LEU A 54 -18.84 -0.70 9.92
N SER A 55 -19.32 0.54 9.85
CA SER A 55 -18.78 1.48 8.88
C SER A 55 -17.32 1.83 9.22
N ALA A 56 -16.45 1.95 8.21
CA ALA A 56 -15.05 2.37 8.38
C ALA A 56 -14.92 3.69 9.17
N ARG A 57 -15.92 4.57 9.06
CA ARG A 57 -15.99 5.82 9.81
C ARG A 57 -16.23 5.63 11.30
N GLU A 58 -17.03 4.65 11.69
CA GLU A 58 -17.26 4.31 13.09
C GLU A 58 -16.04 3.63 13.70
N LEU A 59 -15.40 2.73 12.96
CA LEU A 59 -14.12 2.13 13.37
C LEU A 59 -13.03 3.19 13.53
N ALA A 60 -12.94 4.16 12.63
CA ALA A 60 -11.96 5.25 12.74
C ALA A 60 -12.19 6.09 14.00
N LYS A 61 -13.44 6.43 14.31
CA LYS A 61 -13.78 7.13 15.55
C LYS A 61 -13.46 6.29 16.78
N PHE A 62 -13.84 5.02 16.74
CA PHE A 62 -13.59 4.06 17.80
C PHE A 62 -12.10 3.93 18.11
N LEU A 63 -11.27 3.76 17.09
CA LEU A 63 -9.82 3.73 17.24
C LEU A 63 -9.30 5.03 17.87
N VAL A 64 -9.62 6.19 17.27
CA VAL A 64 -9.10 7.49 17.73
C VAL A 64 -9.46 7.81 19.17
N VAL A 65 -10.66 7.47 19.64
CA VAL A 65 -11.11 7.72 21.02
C VAL A 65 -10.30 6.91 22.05
N ASN A 66 -9.80 5.74 21.66
CA ASN A 66 -9.11 4.83 22.58
C ASN A 66 -7.58 4.91 22.48
N LEU A 67 -7.01 5.39 21.37
CA LEU A 67 -5.55 5.49 21.18
C LEU A 67 -4.82 6.23 22.30
N GLU A 68 -5.39 7.29 22.88
CA GLU A 68 -4.71 8.05 23.95
C GLU A 68 -4.61 7.29 25.28
N GLN A 69 -5.37 6.20 25.43
CA GLN A 69 -5.44 5.40 26.66
C GLN A 69 -4.59 4.13 26.60
N LEU A 70 -4.11 3.75 25.40
CA LEU A 70 -3.32 2.55 25.21
C LEU A 70 -1.87 2.77 25.63
N ASN A 71 -1.28 1.76 26.24
CA ASN A 71 0.16 1.69 26.49
C ASN A 71 0.93 1.24 25.23
N ASP A 72 2.26 1.23 25.30
CA ASP A 72 3.11 0.92 24.15
C ASP A 72 2.88 -0.52 23.62
N GLU A 73 2.75 -1.53 24.49
CA GLU A 73 2.49 -2.92 24.08
C GLU A 73 1.11 -3.11 23.44
N GLU A 74 0.11 -2.37 23.93
CA GLU A 74 -1.24 -2.35 23.37
C GLU A 74 -1.27 -1.68 22.00
N MET A 75 -0.45 -0.66 21.78
CA MET A 75 -0.29 -0.03 20.46
C MET A 75 0.33 -0.98 19.45
N ASP A 76 1.34 -1.76 19.86
CA ASP A 76 1.96 -2.78 19.03
C ASP A 76 0.91 -3.81 18.58
N ARG A 77 0.11 -4.32 19.52
CA ARG A 77 -1.00 -5.26 19.23
C ARG A 77 -2.01 -4.68 18.25
N VAL A 78 -2.43 -3.43 18.43
CA VAL A 78 -3.40 -2.78 17.53
C VAL A 78 -2.79 -2.61 16.13
N ALA A 79 -1.52 -2.20 16.03
CA ALA A 79 -0.84 -2.07 14.76
C ALA A 79 -0.71 -3.41 14.02
N ASP A 80 -0.38 -4.48 14.74
CA ASP A 80 -0.29 -5.84 14.20
C ASP A 80 -1.63 -6.34 13.68
N VAL A 81 -2.70 -6.18 14.45
CA VAL A 81 -4.05 -6.60 14.02
C VAL A 81 -4.48 -5.86 12.76
N LEU A 82 -4.20 -4.56 12.66
CA LEU A 82 -4.51 -3.76 11.48
C LEU A 82 -3.69 -4.20 10.26
N CYS A 83 -2.38 -4.40 10.42
CA CYS A 83 -1.51 -4.82 9.32
C CYS A 83 -1.87 -6.23 8.85
N ASN A 84 -2.05 -7.20 9.75
CA ASN A 84 -2.46 -8.56 9.43
C ASN A 84 -3.83 -8.58 8.74
N SER A 85 -4.78 -7.77 9.21
CA SER A 85 -6.07 -7.60 8.54
C SER A 85 -5.94 -7.13 7.08
N ALA A 86 -5.05 -6.18 6.80
CA ALA A 86 -4.83 -5.73 5.42
C ALA A 86 -4.14 -6.80 4.56
N VAL A 87 -3.13 -7.44 5.12
CA VAL A 87 -2.24 -8.35 4.39
C VAL A 87 -2.88 -9.72 4.17
N GLU A 88 -3.48 -10.31 5.19
CA GLU A 88 -4.05 -11.66 5.14
C GLU A 88 -5.52 -11.66 4.67
N HIS A 89 -6.31 -10.67 5.11
CA HIS A 89 -7.75 -10.63 4.83
C HIS A 89 -8.15 -9.66 3.71
N GLY A 90 -7.21 -8.91 3.14
CA GLY A 90 -7.47 -8.01 2.01
C GLY A 90 -8.26 -6.75 2.37
N ASN A 91 -8.36 -6.40 3.65
CA ASN A 91 -9.08 -5.22 4.14
C ASN A 91 -8.30 -3.90 3.92
N VAL A 92 -7.55 -3.81 2.82
CA VAL A 92 -6.55 -2.77 2.53
C VAL A 92 -7.12 -1.36 2.68
N TYR A 93 -8.24 -1.05 2.03
CA TYR A 93 -8.79 0.31 2.00
C TYR A 93 -9.27 0.78 3.38
N CYS A 94 -9.95 -0.10 4.12
CA CYS A 94 -10.43 0.21 5.46
C CYS A 94 -9.24 0.46 6.40
N VAL A 95 -8.25 -0.44 6.38
CA VAL A 95 -7.06 -0.32 7.23
C VAL A 95 -6.27 0.94 6.90
N VAL A 96 -6.07 1.29 5.62
CA VAL A 96 -5.41 2.53 5.22
C VAL A 96 -6.12 3.75 5.83
N ASP A 97 -7.44 3.80 5.77
CA ASP A 97 -8.22 4.88 6.38
C ASP A 97 -8.03 4.92 7.91
N LEU A 98 -8.01 3.77 8.59
CA LEU A 98 -7.76 3.70 10.03
C LEU A 98 -6.35 4.19 10.39
N VAL A 99 -5.32 3.75 9.66
CA VAL A 99 -3.93 4.20 9.82
C VAL A 99 -3.82 5.71 9.66
N LEU A 100 -4.48 6.29 8.64
CA LEU A 100 -4.49 7.74 8.44
C LEU A 100 -5.13 8.52 9.60
N ASN A 101 -6.13 7.94 10.27
CA ASN A 101 -6.75 8.56 11.44
C ASN A 101 -5.86 8.44 12.70
N ALA A 102 -5.09 7.35 12.81
CA ALA A 102 -4.18 7.07 13.91
C ALA A 102 -2.79 7.74 13.77
N ILE A 103 -2.45 8.23 12.57
CA ILE A 103 -1.10 8.71 12.21
C ILE A 103 -0.54 9.81 13.14
N LYS A 104 -1.38 10.53 13.87
CA LYS A 104 -0.90 11.57 14.80
C LYS A 104 -0.17 11.00 16.00
N ASN A 105 -0.45 9.75 16.37
CA ASN A 105 0.21 9.09 17.47
C ASN A 105 1.55 8.52 16.99
N VAL A 106 2.66 9.03 17.53
CA VAL A 106 4.02 8.62 17.12
C VAL A 106 4.29 7.16 17.48
N ARG A 107 3.84 6.68 18.63
CA ARG A 107 4.01 5.28 19.03
C ARG A 107 3.29 4.33 18.10
N PHE A 108 2.08 4.68 17.69
CA PHE A 108 1.37 3.92 16.67
C PHE A 108 2.10 3.90 15.32
N GLN A 109 2.75 5.01 14.92
CA GLN A 109 3.56 5.03 13.68
C GLN A 109 4.72 4.04 13.75
N ASP A 110 5.46 4.04 14.87
CA ASP A 110 6.60 3.16 15.09
C ASP A 110 6.14 1.69 15.10
N ALA A 111 5.08 1.38 15.84
CA ALA A 111 4.45 0.07 15.90
C ALA A 111 4.02 -0.43 14.52
N CYS A 112 3.32 0.42 13.75
CA CYS A 112 2.86 0.07 12.40
C CYS A 112 4.04 -0.12 11.43
N ALA A 113 5.08 0.71 11.52
CA ALA A 113 6.28 0.53 10.70
C ALA A 113 7.04 -0.76 11.05
N ALA A 114 7.11 -1.14 12.33
CA ALA A 114 7.69 -2.40 12.77
C ALA A 114 6.88 -3.60 12.27
N SER A 115 5.55 -3.55 12.40
CA SER A 115 4.65 -4.58 11.90
C SER A 115 4.79 -4.78 10.38
N LEU A 116 4.80 -3.69 9.60
CA LEU A 116 5.07 -3.72 8.16
C LEU A 116 6.43 -4.34 7.83
N SER A 117 7.45 -4.07 8.64
CA SER A 117 8.79 -4.65 8.45
C SER A 117 8.79 -6.14 8.67
N ASN A 118 8.09 -6.62 9.70
CA ASN A 118 7.94 -8.05 9.96
C ASN A 118 7.19 -8.74 8.80
N SER A 119 6.06 -8.18 8.35
CA SER A 119 5.32 -8.72 7.20
C SER A 119 6.18 -8.74 5.92
N MET A 120 7.05 -7.73 5.73
CA MET A 120 7.97 -7.66 4.59
C MET A 120 9.05 -8.74 4.66
N THR A 121 9.62 -9.00 5.83
CA THR A 121 10.56 -10.09 6.04
C THR A 121 9.90 -11.44 5.75
N GLU A 122 8.70 -11.67 6.31
CA GLU A 122 7.92 -12.89 6.07
C GLU A 122 7.52 -13.09 4.61
N TYR A 123 7.33 -12.01 3.85
CA TYR A 123 7.06 -12.08 2.42
C TYR A 123 8.24 -12.67 1.63
N PHE A 124 9.48 -12.47 2.10
CA PHE A 124 10.70 -12.93 1.42
C PHE A 124 11.32 -14.21 2.00
N THR A 125 11.09 -14.56 3.26
CA THR A 125 11.74 -15.71 3.92
C THR A 125 11.09 -17.07 3.66
N GLN A 126 10.12 -17.17 2.73
CA GLN A 126 9.31 -18.38 2.63
C GLN A 126 10.03 -19.56 1.99
N GLU A 127 10.13 -20.64 2.77
CA GLU A 127 10.30 -22.02 2.33
C GLU A 127 9.03 -22.49 1.60
N GLU A 128 9.20 -23.16 0.47
CA GLU A 128 8.11 -23.76 -0.29
C GLU A 128 7.33 -24.73 0.60
N LYS A 129 6.06 -24.42 0.91
CA LYS A 129 5.16 -25.48 1.40
C LYS A 129 4.98 -26.48 0.25
N PRO A 130 5.38 -27.74 0.41
CA PRO A 130 5.12 -28.74 -0.62
C PRO A 130 3.61 -28.82 -0.84
N LYS A 131 3.18 -28.84 -2.11
CA LYS A 131 1.80 -29.20 -2.45
C LYS A 131 1.48 -30.52 -1.75
N PRO A 132 0.30 -30.68 -1.12
CA PRO A 132 -0.15 -32.02 -0.78
C PRO A 132 -0.15 -32.81 -2.09
N VAL A 133 0.60 -33.91 -2.11
CA VAL A 133 0.57 -34.87 -3.20
C VAL A 133 -0.84 -35.42 -3.20
N ASP A 134 -1.69 -34.91 -4.08
CA ASP A 134 -2.88 -35.62 -4.50
C ASP A 134 -2.37 -36.87 -5.22
N GLU A 135 -2.36 -37.99 -4.50
CA GLU A 135 -2.18 -39.31 -5.08
C GLU A 135 -3.23 -39.46 -6.19
N GLU A 136 -2.82 -39.91 -7.38
CA GLU A 136 -3.63 -40.12 -8.60
C GLU A 136 -3.63 -39.00 -9.68
N SER A 137 -2.46 -38.65 -10.22
CA SER A 137 -2.36 -38.45 -11.69
C SER A 137 -0.93 -38.62 -12.19
N GLU A 138 -0.68 -39.74 -12.86
CA GLU A 138 0.53 -40.00 -13.66
C GLU A 138 0.51 -39.10 -14.92
N THR A 139 0.93 -37.85 -14.77
CA THR A 139 1.45 -37.05 -15.88
C THR A 139 2.67 -36.31 -15.39
N GLU A 140 3.85 -36.71 -15.87
CA GLU A 140 5.14 -36.05 -15.67
C GLU A 140 5.19 -34.68 -16.38
N GLU A 141 4.34 -33.74 -15.97
CA GLU A 141 4.65 -32.32 -16.13
C GLU A 141 5.36 -31.89 -14.85
N GLU A 142 6.61 -31.42 -14.96
CA GLU A 142 7.27 -30.66 -13.89
C GLU A 142 6.38 -29.47 -13.51
N VAL A 143 5.51 -29.65 -12.52
CA VAL A 143 4.70 -28.59 -11.96
C VAL A 143 5.63 -27.70 -11.14
N LYS A 144 6.27 -26.74 -11.82
CA LYS A 144 7.07 -25.69 -11.20
C LYS A 144 6.22 -25.05 -10.09
N PRO A 145 6.69 -24.98 -8.83
CA PRO A 145 5.88 -24.49 -7.72
C PRO A 145 5.38 -23.08 -8.03
N GLU A 146 4.06 -22.89 -8.02
CA GLU A 146 3.49 -21.54 -8.06
C GLU A 146 3.94 -20.82 -6.79
N LEU A 147 4.83 -19.84 -6.94
CA LEU A 147 5.16 -18.86 -5.92
C LEU A 147 3.90 -18.06 -5.55
N ARG A 148 3.07 -18.59 -4.65
CA ARG A 148 2.05 -17.80 -3.97
C ARG A 148 2.65 -17.25 -2.68
N PRO A 149 2.83 -15.92 -2.54
CA PRO A 149 3.27 -15.35 -1.28
C PRO A 149 2.21 -15.59 -0.17
N MET A 150 2.60 -15.88 1.09
CA MET A 150 1.62 -15.92 2.23
C MET A 150 0.84 -14.61 2.34
N HIS A 151 1.47 -13.53 1.93
CA HIS A 151 0.99 -12.16 2.09
C HIS A 151 0.67 -11.54 0.72
N PRO A 152 -0.32 -12.07 -0.03
CA PRO A 152 -0.58 -11.68 -1.41
C PRO A 152 -1.03 -10.22 -1.53
N ASN A 153 -1.63 -9.67 -0.48
CA ASN A 153 -2.12 -8.29 -0.48
C ASN A 153 -1.05 -7.29 0.00
N LEU A 154 0.14 -7.74 0.42
CA LEU A 154 1.15 -6.84 0.97
C LEU A 154 1.58 -5.76 -0.04
N PRO A 155 1.93 -6.06 -1.31
CA PRO A 155 2.26 -5.02 -2.28
C PRO A 155 1.11 -4.04 -2.53
N GLU A 156 -0.14 -4.51 -2.57
CA GLU A 156 -1.32 -3.64 -2.71
C GLU A 156 -1.54 -2.76 -1.47
N PHE A 157 -1.31 -3.30 -0.27
CA PHE A 157 -1.41 -2.57 0.98
C PHE A 157 -0.36 -1.46 1.06
N LEU A 158 0.91 -1.80 0.80
CA LEU A 158 2.02 -0.85 0.73
C LEU A 158 1.76 0.23 -0.32
N ALA A 159 1.23 -0.14 -1.49
CA ALA A 159 0.87 0.80 -2.55
C ALA A 159 -0.20 1.80 -2.11
N ASN A 160 -1.27 1.33 -1.47
CA ASN A 160 -2.36 2.20 -1.03
C ASN A 160 -1.94 3.09 0.14
N LEU A 161 -1.11 2.60 1.07
CA LEU A 161 -0.47 3.44 2.10
C LEU A 161 0.43 4.50 1.46
N LEU A 162 1.33 4.11 0.55
CA LEU A 162 2.24 5.02 -0.13
C LEU A 162 1.50 6.20 -0.78
N VAL A 163 0.39 5.92 -1.47
CA VAL A 163 -0.38 6.96 -2.17
C VAL A 163 -1.55 7.53 -1.35
N ALA A 164 -1.64 7.24 -0.06
CA ALA A 164 -2.70 7.70 0.83
C ALA A 164 -2.66 9.22 1.05
N ASN A 165 -3.80 9.83 1.33
CA ASN A 165 -3.92 11.28 1.54
C ASN A 165 -3.55 11.67 2.98
N TYR A 166 -2.26 11.59 3.30
CA TYR A 166 -1.75 11.98 4.61
C TYR A 166 -2.05 13.44 4.96
N PRO A 167 -2.35 13.73 6.25
CA PRO A 167 -2.44 15.11 6.72
C PRO A 167 -1.11 15.86 6.50
N ARG A 168 -1.18 17.19 6.33
CA ARG A 168 -0.02 18.02 5.97
C ARG A 168 1.25 17.81 6.80
N PRO A 169 1.23 17.53 8.12
CA PRO A 169 2.47 17.27 8.85
C PRO A 169 3.17 15.97 8.44
N TYR A 170 2.41 14.99 7.92
CA TYR A 170 2.83 13.60 7.71
C TYR A 170 2.92 13.22 6.22
N HIS A 171 2.85 14.19 5.29
CA HIS A 171 2.81 13.91 3.85
C HIS A 171 4.17 13.56 3.22
N ARG A 172 5.28 13.75 3.96
CA ARG A 172 6.64 13.52 3.45
C ARG A 172 7.14 12.17 3.96
N ALA A 173 7.82 11.42 3.10
CA ALA A 173 8.47 10.17 3.46
C ALA A 173 9.83 10.44 4.13
N ILE A 174 9.79 11.04 5.32
CA ILE A 174 10.97 11.32 6.15
C ILE A 174 10.71 10.66 7.50
N ASP A 175 11.70 9.93 8.02
CA ASP A 175 11.67 9.25 9.33
C ASP A 175 11.11 10.14 10.46
N ALA A 176 11.58 11.38 10.56
CA ALA A 176 11.16 12.33 11.58
C ALA A 176 9.70 12.80 11.46
N SER A 177 9.06 12.60 10.29
CA SER A 177 7.70 13.08 10.03
C SER A 177 6.67 11.98 9.80
N ASN A 178 7.06 10.87 9.15
CA ASN A 178 6.19 9.75 8.85
C ASN A 178 7.07 8.50 8.62
N VAL A 179 7.27 7.76 9.70
CA VAL A 179 8.08 6.55 9.71
C VAL A 179 7.48 5.48 8.79
N ILE A 180 6.15 5.36 8.75
CA ILE A 180 5.44 4.41 7.88
C ILE A 180 5.80 4.66 6.40
N LEU A 181 5.67 5.89 5.92
CA LEU A 181 6.02 6.24 4.54
C LEU A 181 7.51 6.02 4.25
N PHE A 182 8.37 6.40 5.19
CA PHE A 182 9.82 6.20 5.06
C PHE A 182 10.16 4.71 4.91
N THR A 183 9.55 3.86 5.74
CA THR A 183 9.70 2.40 5.70
C THR A 183 9.23 1.83 4.36
N ILE A 184 8.04 2.22 3.88
CA ILE A 184 7.52 1.76 2.59
C ILE A 184 8.46 2.16 1.44
N VAL A 185 8.91 3.42 1.39
CA VAL A 185 9.84 3.89 0.34
C VAL A 185 11.16 3.11 0.40
N SER A 186 11.64 2.80 1.61
CA SER A 186 12.86 2.00 1.80
C SER A 186 12.70 0.57 1.27
N PHE A 187 11.54 -0.08 1.45
CA PHE A 187 11.27 -1.39 0.86
C PHE A 187 11.26 -1.36 -0.66
N VAL A 188 10.56 -0.39 -1.25
CA VAL A 188 10.53 -0.24 -2.72
C VAL A 188 11.94 -0.03 -3.27
N LYS A 189 12.77 0.78 -2.60
CA LYS A 189 14.17 0.95 -2.97
C LYS A 189 14.99 -0.33 -2.83
N GLY A 190 14.76 -1.11 -1.77
CA GLY A 190 15.37 -2.43 -1.62
C GLY A 190 15.02 -3.38 -2.76
N TRP A 191 13.76 -3.39 -3.21
CA TRP A 191 13.35 -4.19 -4.38
C TRP A 191 14.08 -3.76 -5.66
N LEU A 192 14.22 -2.45 -5.89
CA LEU A 192 14.96 -1.92 -7.05
C LEU A 192 16.45 -2.26 -6.98
N GLU A 193 17.02 -2.28 -5.79
CA GLU A 193 18.42 -2.68 -5.56
C GLU A 193 18.64 -4.16 -5.91
N VAL A 194 17.72 -5.06 -5.53
CA VAL A 194 17.78 -6.48 -5.94
C VAL A 194 17.79 -6.62 -7.46
N LEU A 195 16.93 -5.86 -8.17
CA LEU A 195 16.89 -5.85 -9.63
C LEU A 195 18.24 -5.37 -10.22
N THR A 196 18.86 -4.38 -9.61
CA THR A 196 20.17 -3.83 -10.02
C THR A 196 21.30 -4.82 -9.79
N GLN A 197 21.40 -5.38 -8.58
CA GLN A 197 22.45 -6.31 -8.19
C GLN A 197 22.37 -7.61 -8.99
N SER A 198 21.17 -8.13 -9.25
CA SER A 198 21.00 -9.34 -10.06
C SER A 198 21.58 -9.21 -11.47
N ARG A 199 21.52 -8.02 -12.06
CA ARG A 199 22.12 -7.72 -13.37
C ARG A 199 23.64 -7.68 -13.31
N GLU A 200 24.19 -7.05 -12.27
CA GLU A 200 25.65 -7.03 -12.06
C GLU A 200 26.19 -8.44 -11.84
N GLN A 201 25.45 -9.26 -11.10
CA GLN A 201 25.82 -10.63 -10.82
C GLN A 201 25.69 -11.53 -12.05
N GLN A 202 24.69 -11.32 -12.91
CA GLN A 202 24.55 -12.05 -14.18
C GLN A 202 25.80 -11.91 -15.06
N SER A 203 26.44 -10.73 -15.09
CA SER A 203 27.67 -10.52 -15.86
C SER A 203 28.89 -11.29 -15.32
N LYS A 204 28.87 -11.68 -14.04
CA LYS A 204 29.94 -12.44 -13.38
C LYS A 204 29.68 -13.95 -13.45
N ASP A 205 28.43 -14.35 -13.25
CA ASP A 205 28.06 -15.78 -13.24
C ASP A 205 28.15 -16.41 -14.64
N GLU A 206 28.13 -15.60 -15.72
CA GLU A 206 28.50 -16.05 -17.08
C GLU A 206 29.96 -16.56 -17.15
N GLU A 207 30.81 -16.23 -16.18
CA GLU A 207 32.18 -16.70 -16.06
C GLU A 207 32.34 -17.90 -15.08
N ASP A 208 31.43 -18.06 -14.11
CA ASP A 208 31.59 -18.97 -12.95
C ASP A 208 30.54 -20.10 -12.84
N ASP A 209 29.54 -20.20 -13.72
CA ASP A 209 28.53 -21.30 -13.83
C ASP A 209 27.75 -21.66 -12.52
N GLU A 210 27.87 -20.88 -11.45
CA GLU A 210 27.11 -21.04 -10.20
C GLU A 210 25.92 -20.06 -10.15
N GLU A 211 24.70 -20.56 -10.40
CA GLU A 211 23.47 -19.80 -10.20
C GLU A 211 22.91 -20.06 -8.79
N ASP A 212 22.88 -19.03 -7.94
CA ASP A 212 22.21 -19.08 -6.64
C ASP A 212 20.67 -19.08 -6.83
N PRO A 213 19.98 -20.20 -6.54
CA PRO A 213 18.53 -20.29 -6.74
C PRO A 213 17.75 -19.35 -5.81
N GLU A 214 18.28 -18.98 -4.65
CA GLU A 214 17.59 -18.08 -3.72
C GLU A 214 17.66 -16.62 -4.18
N ALA A 215 18.78 -16.23 -4.80
CA ALA A 215 18.92 -14.94 -5.47
C ALA A 215 17.92 -14.80 -6.62
N ALA A 216 17.72 -15.85 -7.43
CA ALA A 216 16.72 -15.86 -8.51
C ALA A 216 15.29 -15.72 -7.98
N LYS A 217 14.95 -16.42 -6.89
CA LYS A 217 13.64 -16.30 -6.22
C LYS A 217 13.39 -14.90 -5.66
N THR A 218 14.41 -14.31 -5.02
CA THR A 218 14.32 -12.95 -4.45
C THR A 218 14.15 -11.90 -5.55
N LEU A 219 14.81 -12.08 -6.69
CA LEU A 219 14.62 -11.26 -7.89
C LEU A 219 13.18 -11.36 -8.42
N GLU A 220 12.65 -12.57 -8.61
CA GLU A 220 11.28 -12.75 -9.09
C GLU A 220 10.25 -12.14 -8.12
N ARG A 221 10.40 -12.36 -6.81
CA ARG A 221 9.51 -11.81 -5.78
C ARG A 221 9.54 -10.27 -5.77
N SER A 222 10.73 -9.68 -5.90
CA SER A 222 10.92 -8.22 -5.94
C SER A 222 10.29 -7.60 -7.19
N ALA A 223 10.49 -8.22 -8.35
CA ALA A 223 9.88 -7.77 -9.61
C ALA A 223 8.35 -7.92 -9.60
N LEU A 224 7.82 -9.00 -9.02
CA LEU A 224 6.38 -9.18 -8.84
C LEU A 224 5.79 -8.12 -7.89
N ALA A 225 6.44 -7.87 -6.76
CA ALA A 225 6.00 -6.85 -5.80
C ALA A 225 5.95 -5.45 -6.43
N LEU A 226 6.92 -5.10 -7.29
CA LEU A 226 6.90 -3.85 -8.05
C LEU A 226 5.72 -3.77 -9.03
N VAL A 227 5.42 -4.87 -9.74
CA VAL A 227 4.26 -4.94 -10.64
C VAL A 227 2.96 -4.68 -9.87
N ASP A 228 2.76 -5.40 -8.77
CA ASP A 228 1.54 -5.31 -7.98
C ASP A 228 1.40 -3.93 -7.32
N LEU A 229 2.51 -3.37 -6.84
CA LEU A 229 2.55 -2.02 -6.30
C LEU A 229 2.14 -0.97 -7.36
N CYS A 230 2.70 -1.04 -8.55
CA CYS A 230 2.35 -0.12 -9.64
C CYS A 230 0.90 -0.28 -10.10
N ASN A 231 0.38 -1.51 -10.13
CA ASN A 231 -1.00 -1.82 -10.48
C ASN A 231 -2.01 -1.25 -9.48
N ALA A 232 -1.68 -1.27 -8.18
CA ALA A 232 -2.51 -0.73 -7.12
C ALA A 232 -2.40 0.81 -6.99
N ALA A 233 -1.19 1.34 -7.04
CA ALA A 233 -0.93 2.77 -6.86
C ALA A 233 -1.36 3.60 -8.08
N GLN A 234 -1.10 3.08 -9.28
CA GLN A 234 -1.45 3.69 -10.58
C GLN A 234 -0.95 5.14 -10.70
N ARG A 235 -1.74 6.02 -11.37
CA ARG A 235 -1.42 7.44 -11.54
C ARG A 235 -1.13 8.16 -10.22
N ARG A 236 -1.69 7.69 -9.10
CA ARG A 236 -1.46 8.33 -7.79
C ARG A 236 0.00 8.22 -7.36
N LEU A 237 0.71 7.18 -7.79
CA LEU A 237 2.15 7.03 -7.57
C LEU A 237 2.90 8.17 -8.24
N TRP A 238 2.68 8.37 -9.54
CA TRP A 238 3.31 9.44 -10.32
C TRP A 238 3.01 10.84 -9.76
N LEU A 239 1.78 11.08 -9.30
CA LEU A 239 1.40 12.38 -8.74
C LEU A 239 2.08 12.69 -7.39
N LYS A 240 2.42 11.66 -6.60
CA LYS A 240 2.95 11.83 -5.23
C LYS A 240 4.45 11.60 -5.12
N PHE A 241 4.97 10.66 -5.90
CA PHE A 241 6.36 10.24 -5.91
C PHE A 241 6.84 10.10 -7.37
N PRO A 242 6.93 11.21 -8.13
CA PRO A 242 7.38 11.17 -9.51
C PRO A 242 8.81 10.63 -9.64
N GLU A 243 9.71 10.98 -8.71
CA GLU A 243 11.09 10.49 -8.71
C GLU A 243 11.16 8.97 -8.52
N LEU A 244 10.41 8.43 -7.55
CA LEU A 244 10.31 6.98 -7.35
C LEU A 244 9.68 6.28 -8.55
N THR A 245 8.69 6.92 -9.19
CA THR A 245 8.07 6.41 -10.41
C THR A 245 9.10 6.29 -11.54
N ASP A 246 9.97 7.29 -11.70
CA ASP A 246 11.03 7.29 -12.70
C ASP A 246 12.09 6.22 -12.39
N GLU A 247 12.49 6.06 -11.12
CA GLU A 247 13.39 4.99 -10.67
C GLU A 247 12.82 3.60 -11.01
N ILE A 248 11.55 3.34 -10.67
CA ILE A 248 10.87 2.08 -11.01
C ILE A 248 10.82 1.86 -12.52
N TYR A 249 10.49 2.89 -13.28
CA TYR A 249 10.40 2.82 -14.74
C TYR A 249 11.74 2.45 -15.38
N LEU A 250 12.83 3.11 -14.95
CA LEU A 250 14.16 2.91 -15.51
C LEU A 250 14.70 1.51 -15.20
N GLU A 251 14.61 1.06 -13.95
CA GLU A 251 15.11 -0.26 -13.60
C GLU A 251 14.25 -1.36 -14.18
N SER A 252 12.91 -1.26 -14.15
CA SER A 252 12.03 -2.25 -14.79
C SER A 252 12.31 -2.38 -16.30
N LYS A 253 12.56 -1.25 -16.99
CA LYS A 253 12.93 -1.26 -18.41
C LYS A 253 14.24 -2.01 -18.65
N ARG A 254 15.28 -1.69 -17.88
CA ARG A 254 16.60 -2.35 -17.98
C ARG A 254 16.49 -3.84 -17.68
N THR A 255 15.79 -4.18 -16.62
CA THR A 255 15.54 -5.56 -16.19
C THR A 255 14.83 -6.38 -17.27
N ILE A 256 13.86 -5.83 -17.99
CA ILE A 256 13.24 -6.53 -19.13
C ILE A 256 14.23 -6.76 -20.29
N THR A 257 15.06 -5.77 -20.61
CA THR A 257 15.95 -5.82 -21.78
C THR A 257 17.22 -6.62 -21.55
N GLU A 258 17.72 -6.65 -20.31
CA GLU A 258 19.07 -7.14 -19.99
C GLU A 258 19.06 -8.41 -19.15
N SER A 259 18.02 -8.65 -18.32
CA SER A 259 17.98 -9.84 -17.47
C SER A 259 17.60 -11.08 -18.27
N THR A 260 18.34 -12.18 -18.13
CA THR A 260 17.94 -13.51 -18.63
C THR A 260 17.23 -14.35 -17.57
N ARG A 261 17.39 -14.00 -16.28
CA ARG A 261 16.91 -14.76 -15.12
C ARG A 261 15.41 -14.67 -14.84
N LEU A 262 14.78 -13.57 -15.24
CA LEU A 262 13.34 -13.39 -15.04
C LEU A 262 12.51 -14.26 -15.96
N SER A 263 11.48 -14.90 -15.39
CA SER A 263 10.47 -15.62 -16.18
C SER A 263 9.79 -14.73 -17.23
N SER A 264 9.45 -15.35 -18.36
CA SER A 264 8.76 -14.69 -19.47
C SER A 264 7.40 -14.09 -19.06
N LYS A 265 6.67 -14.76 -18.17
CA LYS A 265 5.41 -14.27 -17.60
C LYS A 265 5.61 -12.97 -16.85
N LEU A 266 6.64 -12.87 -16.00
CA LEU A 266 6.90 -11.68 -15.20
C LEU A 266 7.45 -10.52 -16.05
N LYS A 267 8.30 -10.81 -17.04
CA LYS A 267 8.72 -9.80 -18.04
C LYS A 267 7.52 -9.20 -18.78
N LYS A 268 6.54 -10.04 -19.15
CA LYS A 268 5.29 -9.58 -19.77
C LYS A 268 4.53 -8.65 -18.82
N SER A 269 4.36 -9.02 -17.55
CA SER A 269 3.67 -8.18 -16.56
C SER A 269 4.37 -6.84 -16.32
N LEU A 270 5.71 -6.83 -16.21
CA LEU A 270 6.49 -5.59 -16.10
C LEU A 270 6.32 -4.71 -17.34
N LEU A 271 6.33 -5.30 -18.54
CA LEU A 271 6.12 -4.56 -19.78
C LEU A 271 4.72 -3.92 -19.84
N GLU A 272 3.67 -4.65 -19.42
CA GLU A 272 2.31 -4.12 -19.31
C GLU A 272 2.25 -2.92 -18.34
N VAL A 273 2.93 -3.02 -17.20
CA VAL A 273 3.07 -1.90 -16.25
C VAL A 273 3.77 -0.72 -16.88
N LEU A 274 4.90 -0.90 -17.58
CA LEU A 274 5.60 0.20 -18.26
C LEU A 274 4.72 0.90 -19.31
N PHE A 275 3.90 0.15 -20.05
CA PHE A 275 2.92 0.73 -20.97
C PHE A 275 1.89 1.59 -20.23
N MET A 276 1.41 1.12 -19.08
CA MET A 276 0.50 1.90 -18.25
C MET A 276 1.16 3.14 -17.68
N MET A 277 2.39 3.05 -17.18
CA MET A 277 3.14 4.18 -16.62
C MET A 277 3.29 5.32 -17.63
N ASN A 278 3.57 5.00 -18.90
CA ASN A 278 3.66 5.98 -19.98
C ASN A 278 2.34 6.75 -20.25
N SER A 279 1.21 6.24 -19.77
CA SER A 279 -0.08 6.93 -19.86
C SER A 279 -0.36 7.86 -18.68
N TRP A 280 0.27 7.64 -17.52
CA TRP A 280 -0.02 8.37 -16.28
C TRP A 280 0.20 9.89 -16.36
N PRO A 281 1.17 10.43 -17.11
CA PRO A 281 1.32 11.88 -17.26
C PRO A 281 0.18 12.54 -18.08
N LYS A 282 -0.53 11.79 -18.93
CA LYS A 282 -1.50 12.34 -19.88
C LYS A 282 -2.76 12.86 -19.18
N ALA A 283 -3.32 13.97 -19.65
CA ALA A 283 -4.57 14.52 -19.10
C ALA A 283 -5.75 13.56 -19.34
N GLY A 284 -6.66 13.44 -18.36
CA GLY A 284 -7.88 12.64 -18.49
C GLY A 284 -7.75 11.14 -18.19
N VAL A 285 -6.56 10.64 -17.82
CA VAL A 285 -6.42 9.24 -17.37
C VAL A 285 -7.00 9.10 -15.96
N THR A 286 -8.13 8.43 -15.87
CA THR A 286 -8.75 8.02 -14.59
C THR A 286 -8.04 6.79 -14.04
N ASN A 287 -7.90 6.73 -12.71
CA ASN A 287 -7.48 5.48 -12.06
C ASN A 287 -8.48 4.37 -12.38
N ARG A 288 -8.00 3.18 -12.69
CA ARG A 288 -8.86 2.00 -12.87
C ARG A 288 -9.51 1.58 -11.54
N ALA A 289 -8.85 1.89 -10.41
CA ALA A 289 -9.44 1.78 -9.08
C ALA A 289 -10.28 3.02 -8.75
N SER A 290 -11.44 3.19 -9.39
CA SER A 290 -12.49 4.04 -8.84
C SER A 290 -13.38 3.17 -7.95
N VAL A 291 -12.91 2.83 -6.74
CA VAL A 291 -13.85 2.37 -5.72
C VAL A 291 -14.60 3.60 -5.26
N GLN A 292 -15.74 3.79 -5.91
CA GLN A 292 -16.83 4.62 -5.45
C GLN A 292 -17.19 4.09 -4.06
N THR A 293 -16.69 4.72 -3.00
CA THR A 293 -17.27 4.57 -1.66
C THR A 293 -18.63 5.28 -1.70
N GLN A 294 -19.61 4.61 -2.31
CA GLN A 294 -21.00 4.95 -2.12
C GLN A 294 -21.30 4.72 -0.64
N THR A 295 -21.33 5.83 0.08
CA THR A 295 -21.96 5.95 1.39
C THR A 295 -23.42 5.55 1.21
N CYS A 296 -23.80 4.39 1.75
CA CYS A 296 -25.18 4.14 2.15
C CYS A 296 -25.38 4.65 3.56
#